data_AF-A0AA40C542-F1
#
_entry.id   AF-A0AA40C542-F1
#
_cell.length_a   1.000
_cell.length_b   1.000
_cell.length_c   1.000
_cell.angle_alpha   90.00
_cell.angle_beta   90.00
_cell.angle_gamma   90.00
#
_symmetry.space_group_name_H-M   'P 1'
#
loop_
_entity.id
_entity.type
_entity.pdbx_description
1 polymer ?
#
loop_
_entity_poly.entity_id
_entity_poly.type
_entity_poly.pdbx_seq_one_letter_code
_entity_poly.pdbx_strand_id
1 'polypeptide(L)'
;MASSGDSSGSSSSSDEPWNAETKEKFETKSRSEFLDPCQEAAARSIRCLHRNGGDRSMCQDYFQAYRDCKKNWLERRREERKKGGSIF
;
A
#
# COMPACT_ATOMS: atom_id res chain seq x y z
N MET A 1 37.87 7.88 -2.91
CA MET A 1 37.01 6.80 -2.37
C MET A 1 35.73 6.82 -3.18
N ALA A 2 35.47 5.73 -3.92
CA ALA A 2 34.47 5.65 -4.96
C ALA A 2 33.05 5.44 -4.38
N SER A 3 32.11 6.17 -4.97
CA SER A 3 30.79 5.75 -5.44
C SER A 3 29.84 4.94 -4.54
N SER A 4 28.70 5.59 -4.32
CA SER A 4 27.35 5.08 -4.60
C SER A 4 26.73 4.14 -3.58
N GLY A 5 25.69 4.67 -2.92
CA GLY A 5 24.74 3.93 -2.14
C GLY A 5 24.15 2.79 -2.95
N ASP A 6 24.36 1.58 -2.44
CA ASP A 6 23.64 0.39 -2.87
C ASP A 6 22.27 0.40 -2.19
N SER A 7 21.37 1.19 -2.75
CA SER A 7 19.94 0.97 -2.65
C SER A 7 19.61 -0.28 -3.45
N SER A 8 19.78 -1.47 -2.86
CA SER A 8 19.33 -2.73 -3.48
C SER A 8 19.10 -3.82 -2.43
N GLY A 9 17.97 -3.69 -1.73
CA GLY A 9 17.29 -4.81 -1.08
C GLY A 9 15.98 -5.06 -1.81
N SER A 10 16.05 -5.83 -2.90
CA SER A 10 14.93 -6.22 -3.76
C SER A 10 13.78 -6.90 -3.00
N SER A 11 12.55 -6.46 -3.25
CA SER A 11 11.31 -7.25 -3.18
C SER A 11 10.25 -6.49 -3.99
N SER A 12 10.35 -6.52 -5.32
CA SER A 12 9.53 -7.41 -6.19
C SER A 12 8.27 -6.69 -6.68
N SER A 13 8.15 -6.60 -8.00
CA SER A 13 7.01 -6.11 -8.77
C SER A 13 5.72 -6.96 -8.62
N SER A 14 5.45 -7.48 -7.43
CA SER A 14 4.29 -8.31 -7.08
C SER A 14 3.41 -7.69 -5.99
N ASP A 15 3.85 -6.58 -5.39
CA ASP A 15 3.19 -5.88 -4.27
C ASP A 15 2.50 -4.58 -4.72
N GLU A 16 1.98 -4.51 -5.94
CA GLU A 16 1.17 -3.36 -6.33
C GLU A 16 -0.16 -3.46 -5.58
N PRO A 17 -0.47 -2.55 -4.64
CA PRO A 17 -1.56 -2.74 -3.69
C PRO A 17 -2.94 -2.78 -4.34
N TRP A 18 -3.02 -2.39 -5.60
CA TRP A 18 -4.24 -2.53 -6.38
C TRP A 18 -3.93 -3.29 -7.66
N ASN A 19 -3.99 -4.61 -7.52
CA ASN A 19 -3.95 -5.61 -8.57
C ASN A 19 -5.38 -6.07 -8.93
N ALA A 20 -5.53 -6.92 -9.95
CA ALA A 20 -6.84 -7.42 -10.37
C ALA A 20 -7.61 -8.11 -9.21
N GLU A 21 -6.89 -8.80 -8.34
CA GLU A 21 -7.46 -9.52 -7.19
C GLU A 21 -8.02 -8.57 -6.12
N THR A 22 -7.30 -7.51 -5.75
CA THR A 22 -7.79 -6.49 -4.79
C THR A 22 -8.94 -5.68 -5.37
N LYS A 23 -8.96 -5.46 -6.69
CA LYS A 23 -10.11 -4.85 -7.38
C LYS A 23 -11.34 -5.76 -7.31
N GLU A 24 -11.21 -7.05 -7.63
CA GLU A 24 -12.31 -8.01 -7.55
C GLU A 24 -12.84 -8.14 -6.11
N LYS A 25 -11.94 -8.27 -5.13
CA LYS A 25 -12.30 -8.29 -3.70
C LYS A 25 -13.03 -7.01 -3.28
N PHE A 26 -12.72 -5.86 -3.87
CA PHE A 26 -13.41 -4.61 -3.61
C PHE A 26 -14.80 -4.57 -4.23
N GLU A 27 -14.94 -4.97 -5.49
CA GLU A 27 -16.22 -4.97 -6.22
C GLU A 27 -17.20 -6.01 -5.67
N THR A 28 -16.70 -7.16 -5.22
CA THR A 28 -17.49 -8.22 -4.58
C THR A 28 -17.81 -7.94 -3.11
N LYS A 29 -17.17 -6.92 -2.51
CA LYS A 29 -17.38 -6.61 -1.10
C LYS A 29 -18.78 -6.02 -0.86
N SER A 30 -19.42 -6.43 0.24
CA SER A 30 -20.63 -5.75 0.69
C SER A 30 -20.34 -4.28 1.00
N ARG A 31 -21.30 -3.39 0.73
CA ARG A 31 -21.14 -1.93 0.93
C ARG A 31 -20.87 -1.54 2.40
N SER A 32 -21.14 -2.44 3.34
CA SER A 32 -20.91 -2.27 4.78
C SER A 32 -19.50 -2.66 5.24
N GLU A 33 -18.71 -3.34 4.41
CA GLU A 33 -17.41 -3.87 4.83
C GLU A 33 -16.24 -3.04 4.29
N PHE A 34 -15.30 -2.77 5.19
CA PHE A 34 -14.11 -1.98 4.87
C PHE A 34 -13.03 -2.88 4.28
N LEU A 35 -12.72 -2.68 3.00
CA LEU A 35 -11.55 -3.28 2.36
C LEU A 35 -10.44 -2.23 2.23
N ASP A 36 -9.29 -2.56 2.81
CA ASP A 36 -8.08 -1.78 2.65
C ASP A 36 -7.06 -2.58 1.80
N PRO A 37 -6.73 -2.13 0.58
CA PRO A 37 -5.72 -2.78 -0.25
C PRO A 37 -4.31 -2.74 0.37
N CYS A 38 -4.10 -1.90 1.39
CA CYS A 38 -2.81 -1.73 2.05
C CYS A 38 -2.64 -2.61 3.30
N GLN A 39 -3.55 -3.57 3.54
CA GLN A 39 -3.50 -4.44 4.72
C GLN A 39 -2.18 -5.20 4.85
N GLU A 40 -1.56 -5.61 3.74
CA GLU A 40 -0.27 -6.30 3.79
C GLU A 40 0.87 -5.38 4.26
N ALA A 41 0.90 -4.13 3.78
CA ALA A 41 1.85 -3.12 4.23
C ALA A 41 1.64 -2.79 5.72
N ALA A 42 0.38 -2.66 6.16
CA ALA A 42 0.05 -2.48 7.57
C ALA A 42 0.55 -3.66 8.42
N ALA A 43 0.28 -4.90 7.99
CA ALA A 43 0.75 -6.10 8.68
C ALA A 43 2.29 -6.20 8.75
N ARG A 44 3.02 -5.73 7.72
CA ARG A 44 4.49 -5.62 7.78
C ARG A 44 4.94 -4.63 8.85
N SER A 45 4.31 -3.46 8.92
CA SER A 45 4.65 -2.45 9.93
C SER A 45 4.37 -2.93 11.37
N ILE A 46 3.26 -3.63 11.59
CA ILE A 46 2.89 -4.22 12.89
C ILE A 46 3.88 -5.32 13.28
N ARG A 47 4.27 -6.19 12.33
CA ARG A 47 5.31 -7.22 12.57
C ARG A 47 6.65 -6.59 12.95
N CYS A 48 7.02 -5.47 12.34
CA CYS A 48 8.22 -4.73 12.72
C CYS A 48 8.12 -4.20 14.15
N LEU A 49 6.99 -3.61 14.54
CA LEU A 49 6.77 -3.15 15.91
C LEU A 49 6.86 -4.29 16.92
N HIS A 50 6.22 -5.43 16.66
CA HIS A 50 6.26 -6.58 17.56
C HIS A 50 7.68 -7.13 17.77
N ARG A 51 8.54 -7.05 16.75
CA ARG A 51 9.94 -7.51 16.82
C ARG A 51 10.86 -6.53 17.54
N ASN A 52 10.58 -5.23 17.43
CA ASN A 52 11.43 -4.16 17.98
C ASN A 52 10.85 -3.53 19.25
N GLY A 53 9.96 -4.22 19.97
CA GLY A 53 9.38 -3.73 21.22
C GLY A 53 8.53 -2.45 21.06
N GLY A 54 8.00 -2.19 19.87
CA GLY A 54 7.21 -1.01 19.57
C GLY A 54 8.03 0.21 19.12
N ASP A 55 9.34 0.06 18.87
CA ASP A 55 10.15 1.16 18.37
C ASP A 55 9.76 1.52 16.93
N ARG A 56 9.18 2.71 16.79
CA ARG A 56 8.68 3.24 15.51
C ARG A 56 9.80 3.74 14.61
N SER A 57 10.95 4.12 15.18
CA SER A 57 12.07 4.65 14.41
C SER A 57 12.65 3.59 13.46
N MET A 58 12.72 2.34 13.93
CA MET A 58 13.18 1.17 13.17
C MET A 58 12.20 0.73 12.08
N CYS A 59 10.95 1.22 12.11
CA CYS A 59 9.88 0.75 11.24
C CYS A 59 9.36 1.83 10.27
N GLN A 60 10.06 2.96 10.15
CA GLN A 60 9.64 4.11 9.31
C GLN A 60 9.36 3.71 7.86
N ASP A 61 10.20 2.87 7.27
CA ASP A 61 10.04 2.43 5.88
C ASP A 61 8.74 1.64 5.66
N TYR A 62 8.35 0.82 6.64
CA TYR A 62 7.08 0.09 6.58
C TYR A 62 5.87 1.02 6.70
N PHE A 63 5.96 2.05 7.55
CA PHE A 63 4.91 3.07 7.65
C PHE A 63 4.82 3.93 6.39
N GLN A 64 5.95 4.23 5.77
CA GLN A 64 6.03 4.97 4.53
C GLN A 64 5.36 4.18 3.39
N ALA A 65 5.69 2.89 3.25
CA ALA A 65 5.03 2.00 2.30
C ALA A 65 3.51 1.95 2.48
N TYR A 66 3.01 1.89 3.72
CA TYR A 66 1.57 1.93 3.99
C TYR A 66 0.93 3.27 3.59
N ARG A 67 1.60 4.40 3.88
CA ARG A 67 1.12 5.73 3.48
C ARG A 67 1.06 5.89 1.97
N ASP A 68 2.11 5.48 1.27
CA ASP A 68 2.21 5.57 -0.18
C ASP A 68 1.16 4.69 -0.84
N CYS A 69 1.00 3.45 -0.37
CA CYS A 69 -0.08 2.57 -0.79
C CYS A 69 -1.46 3.23 -0.70
N LYS A 70 -1.77 3.81 0.46
CA LYS A 70 -3.08 4.44 0.70
C LYS A 70 -3.28 5.67 -0.16
N LYS A 71 -2.21 6.44 -0.38
CA LYS A 71 -2.21 7.62 -1.25
C LYS A 71 -2.51 7.22 -2.69
N ASN A 72 -1.75 6.27 -3.24
CA ASN A 72 -1.94 5.76 -4.60
C ASN A 72 -3.36 5.18 -4.81
N TRP A 73 -3.89 4.46 -3.81
CA TRP A 73 -5.26 3.95 -3.86
C TRP A 73 -6.31 5.06 -3.93
N LEU A 74 -6.19 6.09 -3.09
CA LEU A 74 -7.12 7.22 -3.09
C LEU A 74 -7.01 8.04 -4.38
N GLU A 75 -5.79 8.25 -4.89
CA GLU A 75 -5.54 8.93 -6.16
C GLU A 75 -6.19 8.18 -7.31
N ARG A 76 -5.94 6.86 -7.43
CA ARG A 76 -6.55 6.06 -8.48
C ARG A 76 -8.07 6.01 -8.38
N ARG A 77 -8.65 5.88 -7.18
CA ARG A 77 -10.12 5.91 -7.03
C ARG A 77 -10.70 7.27 -7.42
N ARG A 78 -9.97 8.36 -7.17
CA ARG A 78 -10.36 9.70 -7.62
C ARG A 78 -10.30 9.79 -9.15
N GLU A 79 -9.29 9.20 -9.79
CA GLU A 79 -9.18 9.14 -11.25
C GLU A 79 -10.26 8.28 -11.89
N GLU A 80 -10.53 7.08 -11.37
CA GLU A 80 -11.63 6.21 -11.81
C GLU A 80 -12.98 6.92 -11.69
N ARG A 81 -13.20 7.69 -10.60
CA ARG A 81 -14.39 8.53 -10.45
C ARG A 81 -14.45 9.66 -11.48
N LYS A 82 -13.31 10.31 -11.79
CA LYS A 82 -13.26 11.35 -12.83
C LYS A 82 -13.56 10.78 -14.22
N LYS A 83 -13.00 9.61 -14.55
CA LYS A 83 -13.26 8.91 -15.82
C LYS A 83 -14.69 8.39 -15.92
N GLY A 84 -15.22 7.78 -14.86
CA GLY A 84 -16.59 7.27 -14.80
C GLY A 84 -17.66 8.35 -14.60
N GLY A 85 -17.29 9.55 -14.15
CA GLY A 85 -18.17 10.71 -13.99
C GLY A 85 -18.25 11.60 -15.25
N SER A 86 -17.49 11.30 -16.30
CA SER A 86 -17.49 12.02 -17.58
C SER A 86 -18.53 11.45 -18.58
N ILE A 87 -19.69 11.01 -18.09
CA ILE A 87 -20.80 10.48 -18.90
C ILE A 87 -21.95 11.52 -19.04
N PHE A 88 -21.66 12.80 -18.83
CA PHE A 88 -22.57 13.90 -19.19
C PHE A 88 -21.84 14.94 -20.02
#